data_AF-A0A0C9TY47-F1
#
_entry.id   AF-A0A0C9TY47-F1
#
_cell.length_a   1.000
_cell.length_b   1.000
_cell.length_c   1.000
_cell.angle_alpha   90.00
_cell.angle_beta   90.00
_cell.angle_gamma   90.00
#
_symmetry.space_group_name_H-M   'P 1'
#
loop_
_entity.id
_entity.type
_entity.pdbx_description
1 polymer ?
#
loop_
_entity_poly.entity_id
_entity_poly.type
_entity_poly.pdbx_seq_one_letter_code
_entity_poly.pdbx_strand_id
1 'polypeptide(L)'
;MENDPQAQEEILEELVMALKAGGQSFILGILLTSILWGIATAQIWHYYRVYRDDSKSLKRFVFLLLLFNLAQFITIIYGAYYWLITCRLPGNYPKVLDVTK
;
A
#
# COMPACT_ATOMS: atom_id res chain seq x y z
N MET A 1 37.31 -10.85 -12.88
CA MET A 1 36.13 -11.09 -12.02
C MET A 1 35.10 -11.69 -12.94
N GLU A 2 35.24 -13.00 -13.11
CA GLU A 2 34.45 -13.83 -14.00
C GLU A 2 32.99 -13.77 -13.53
N ASN A 3 32.11 -13.34 -14.41
CA ASN A 3 30.69 -13.19 -14.12
C ASN A 3 30.10 -14.59 -14.14
N ASP A 4 30.19 -15.29 -13.01
CA ASP A 4 29.80 -16.69 -12.88
C ASP A 4 28.27 -16.79 -13.00
N PRO A 5 27.73 -17.35 -14.09
CA PRO A 5 26.30 -17.38 -14.35
C PRO A 5 25.51 -18.08 -13.24
N GLN A 6 26.13 -19.02 -12.51
CA GLN A 6 25.49 -19.71 -11.38
C GLN A 6 25.22 -18.77 -10.19
N ALA A 7 26.11 -17.82 -9.92
CA ALA A 7 25.93 -16.85 -8.83
C ALA A 7 24.80 -15.86 -9.13
N GLN A 8 24.60 -15.50 -10.41
CA GLN A 8 23.44 -14.69 -10.82
C GLN A 8 22.12 -15.45 -10.75
N GLU A 9 22.13 -16.76 -11.03
CA GLU A 9 20.95 -17.61 -10.90
C GLU A 9 20.53 -17.77 -9.43
N GLU A 10 21.49 -17.97 -8.53
CA GLU A 10 21.25 -18.11 -7.10
C GLU A 10 20.68 -16.82 -6.47
N ILE A 11 21.21 -15.64 -6.85
CA ILE A 11 20.66 -14.34 -6.43
C ILE A 11 19.24 -14.12 -6.95
N LEU A 12 18.95 -14.56 -8.18
CA LEU A 12 17.58 -14.48 -8.73
C LEU A 12 16.62 -15.40 -7.98
N GLU A 13 17.04 -16.61 -7.60
CA GLU A 13 16.22 -17.53 -6.82
C GLU A 13 15.94 -17.00 -5.41
N GLU A 14 16.95 -16.46 -4.71
CA GLU A 14 16.76 -15.81 -3.40
C GLU A 14 15.81 -14.60 -3.52
N LEU A 15 15.98 -13.76 -4.54
CA LEU A 15 15.10 -12.62 -4.78
C LEU A 15 13.66 -13.07 -5.05
N VAL A 16 13.47 -14.12 -5.86
CA VAL A 16 12.14 -14.70 -6.14
C VAL A 16 11.52 -15.29 -4.87
N MET A 17 12.32 -15.95 -4.03
CA MET A 17 11.86 -16.54 -2.78
C MET A 17 11.45 -15.47 -1.77
N ALA A 18 12.26 -14.42 -1.60
CA ALA A 18 11.94 -13.25 -0.77
C ALA A 18 10.70 -12.49 -1.30
N LEU A 19 10.57 -12.34 -2.63
CA LEU A 19 9.39 -11.74 -3.25
C LEU A 19 8.12 -12.56 -3.01
N LYS A 20 8.23 -13.89 -3.03
CA LYS A 20 7.10 -14.80 -2.75
C LYS A 20 6.73 -14.77 -1.27
N ALA A 21 7.71 -14.75 -0.38
CA ALA A 21 7.50 -14.73 1.07
C ALA A 21 6.76 -13.46 1.54
N GLY A 22 7.12 -12.28 1.01
CA GLY A 22 6.45 -11.02 1.36
C GLY A 22 5.11 -10.78 0.65
N GLY A 23 4.87 -11.43 -0.49
CA GLY A 23 3.70 -11.16 -1.34
C GLY A 23 2.36 -11.61 -0.76
N GLN A 24 2.34 -12.75 -0.06
CA GLN A 24 1.11 -13.27 0.56
C GLN A 24 0.61 -12.34 1.68
N SER A 25 1.51 -11.96 2.58
CA SER A 25 1.21 -11.01 3.66
C SER A 25 0.74 -9.67 3.12
N PHE A 26 1.33 -9.20 2.03
CA PHE A 26 0.94 -7.94 1.38
C PHE A 26 -0.49 -7.96 0.83
N ILE A 27 -0.87 -9.02 0.11
CA ILE A 27 -2.22 -9.18 -0.44
C ILE A 27 -3.27 -9.25 0.67
N LEU A 28 -3.00 -10.04 1.72
CA LEU A 28 -3.87 -10.13 2.89
C LEU A 28 -3.98 -8.77 3.60
N GLY A 29 -2.87 -8.05 3.72
CA GLY A 29 -2.84 -6.71 4.31
C GLY A 29 -3.70 -5.70 3.55
N ILE A 30 -3.67 -5.72 2.22
CA ILE A 30 -4.51 -4.83 1.39
C ILE A 30 -6.00 -5.16 1.56
N LEU A 31 -6.36 -6.45 1.52
CA LEU A 31 -7.74 -6.89 1.70
C LEU A 31 -8.30 -6.44 3.05
N LEU A 32 -7.55 -6.70 4.13
CA LEU A 32 -7.96 -6.30 5.47
C LEU A 32 -8.07 -4.78 5.60
N THR A 33 -7.10 -4.04 5.05
CA THR A 33 -7.11 -2.57 5.11
C THR A 33 -8.30 -1.98 4.36
N SER A 34 -8.69 -2.55 3.21
CA SER A 34 -9.87 -2.11 2.45
C SER A 34 -11.17 -2.27 3.25
N ILE A 35 -11.34 -3.41 3.94
CA ILE A 35 -12.49 -3.64 4.82
C ILE A 35 -12.51 -2.62 5.97
N LEU A 36 -11.37 -2.42 6.64
CA LEU A 36 -11.26 -1.48 7.75
C LEU A 36 -11.54 -0.04 7.33
N TRP A 37 -11.08 0.37 6.14
CA TRP A 37 -11.38 1.70 5.60
C TRP A 37 -12.88 1.90 5.37
N GLY A 38 -13.58 0.88 4.85
CA GLY A 38 -15.03 0.90 4.69
C GLY A 38 -15.77 1.02 6.03
N ILE A 39 -15.36 0.23 7.04
CA ILE A 39 -15.93 0.28 8.39
C ILE A 39 -15.72 1.66 9.02
N ALA A 40 -14.51 2.21 8.96
CA ALA A 40 -14.19 3.53 9.50
C ALA A 40 -15.04 4.63 8.84
N THR A 41 -15.22 4.57 7.52
CA THR A 41 -16.05 5.53 6.78
C THR A 41 -17.52 5.43 7.19
N ALA A 42 -18.04 4.21 7.34
CA ALA A 42 -19.41 3.98 7.82
C ALA A 42 -19.62 4.48 9.25
N GLN A 43 -18.65 4.26 10.14
CA GLN A 43 -18.67 4.77 11.52
C GLN A 43 -18.67 6.30 11.56
N ILE A 44 -17.83 6.95 10.76
CA ILE A 44 -17.79 8.41 10.66
C ILE A 44 -19.12 8.94 10.11
N TRP A 45 -19.66 8.34 9.06
CA TRP A 45 -20.97 8.72 8.52
C TRP A 45 -22.08 8.58 9.56
N HIS A 46 -22.11 7.47 10.31
CA HIS A 46 -23.05 7.27 11.40
C HIS A 46 -22.89 8.32 12.51
N TYR A 47 -21.65 8.65 12.87
CA TYR A 47 -21.35 9.69 13.85
C TYR A 47 -21.93 11.05 13.46
N TYR A 48 -21.72 11.50 12.23
CA TYR A 48 -22.28 12.77 11.73
C TYR A 48 -23.81 12.80 11.71
N ARG A 49 -24.45 11.64 11.55
CA ARG A 49 -25.91 11.52 11.50
C ARG A 49 -26.54 11.52 12.90
N VAL A 50 -25.95 10.79 13.85
CA VAL A 50 -26.50 10.61 15.21
C VAL A 50 -26.15 11.78 16.12
N TYR A 51 -24.90 12.23 16.12
CA TYR A 51 -24.41 13.26 17.04
C TYR A 51 -24.46 14.65 16.38
N ARG A 52 -25.68 15.15 16.15
CA ARG A 52 -25.90 16.43 15.47
C ARG A 52 -25.52 17.65 16.31
N ASP A 53 -25.66 17.56 17.62
CA ASP A 53 -25.46 18.68 18.55
C ASP A 53 -24.02 18.82 19.08
N ASP A 54 -23.13 17.88 18.70
CA ASP A 54 -21.71 17.95 19.06
C ASP A 54 -21.02 19.22 18.52
N SER A 55 -20.02 19.69 19.28
CA SER A 55 -19.29 20.91 18.96
C SER A 55 -18.71 20.90 17.53
N LYS A 56 -18.80 22.05 16.85
CA LYS A 56 -18.26 22.20 15.48
C LYS A 56 -16.75 21.92 15.41
N SER A 57 -16.01 22.16 16.49
CA SER A 57 -14.58 21.84 16.57
C SER A 57 -14.32 20.34 16.57
N LEU A 58 -15.10 19.56 17.32
CA LEU A 58 -15.00 18.10 17.32
C LEU A 58 -15.32 17.52 15.94
N LYS A 59 -16.38 18.01 15.29
CA LYS A 59 -16.72 17.58 13.92
C LYS A 59 -15.59 17.87 12.94
N ARG A 60 -15.03 19.08 12.96
CA ARG A 60 -13.87 19.41 12.12
C ARG A 60 -12.70 18.45 12.35
N PHE A 61 -12.41 18.09 13.60
CA PHE A 61 -11.36 17.12 13.91
C PHE A 61 -11.69 15.72 13.32
N VAL A 62 -12.91 15.22 13.49
CA VAL A 62 -13.34 13.94 12.89
C VAL A 62 -13.28 13.97 11.36
N PHE A 63 -13.61 15.11 10.72
CA PHE A 63 -13.44 15.28 9.28
C PHE A 63 -11.97 15.20 8.86
N LEU A 64 -11.07 15.84 9.60
CA LEU A 64 -9.62 15.76 9.33
C LEU A 64 -9.12 14.33 9.46
N LEU A 65 -9.59 13.57 10.46
CA LEU A 65 -9.28 12.15 10.59
C LEU A 65 -9.75 11.33 9.37
N LEU A 66 -10.94 11.63 8.84
CA LEU A 66 -11.41 11.00 7.59
C LEU A 66 -10.47 11.31 6.42
N LEU A 67 -10.03 12.56 6.28
CA LEU A 67 -9.10 12.95 5.21
C LEU A 67 -7.73 12.27 5.35
N PHE A 68 -7.19 12.17 6.57
CA PHE A 68 -5.94 11.45 6.80
C PHE A 68 -6.08 9.95 6.53
N ASN A 69 -7.21 9.36 6.92
CA ASN A 69 -7.51 7.95 6.61
C ASN A 69 -7.61 7.72 5.09
N LEU A 70 -8.26 8.64 4.36
CA LEU A 70 -8.30 8.61 2.90
C LEU A 70 -6.91 8.73 2.27
N ALA A 71 -6.09 9.68 2.74
CA ALA A 71 -4.74 9.88 2.25
C ALA A 71 -3.88 8.62 2.47
N GLN A 72 -3.94 8.04 3.67
CA GLN A 72 -3.25 6.80 4.00
C GLN A 72 -3.70 5.63 3.11
N PHE A 73 -5.00 5.51 2.84
CA PHE A 73 -5.54 4.48 1.96
C PHE A 73 -5.05 4.63 0.52
N ILE A 74 -5.02 5.87 -0.01
CA ILE A 74 -4.47 6.18 -1.33
C ILE A 74 -2.99 5.80 -1.41
N THR A 75 -2.19 6.13 -0.38
CA THR A 75 -0.77 5.77 -0.33
C THR A 75 -0.56 4.26 -0.36
N ILE A 76 -1.41 3.49 0.32
CA ILE A 76 -1.35 2.01 0.27
C ILE A 76 -1.66 1.49 -1.12
N ILE A 77 -2.71 2.00 -1.79
CA ILE A 77 -3.06 1.59 -3.15
C ILE A 77 -1.93 1.94 -4.12
N TYR A 78 -1.36 3.14 -4.00
CA TYR A 78 -0.24 3.56 -4.83
C TYR A 78 1.00 2.68 -4.62
N GLY A 79 1.34 2.39 -3.36
CA GLY A 79 2.43 1.47 -3.02
C GLY A 79 2.19 0.07 -3.57
N ALA A 80 0.95 -0.43 -3.50
CA ALA A 80 0.57 -1.73 -4.06
C ALA A 80 0.71 -1.77 -5.59
N TYR A 81 0.25 -0.74 -6.28
CA TYR A 81 0.43 -0.61 -7.72
C TYR A 81 1.91 -0.58 -8.10
N TYR A 82 2.70 0.25 -7.42
CA TYR A 82 4.13 0.40 -7.70
C TYR A 82 4.87 -0.93 -7.49
N TRP A 83 4.62 -1.61 -6.36
CA TRP A 83 5.26 -2.88 -6.06
C TRP A 83 4.85 -4.00 -7.04
N LEU A 84 3.56 -4.09 -7.39
CA LEU A 84 3.03 -5.19 -8.18
C LEU A 84 3.22 -5.01 -9.69
N ILE A 85 3.18 -3.78 -10.20
CA ILE A 85 3.30 -3.47 -11.63
C ILE A 85 4.66 -2.86 -11.96
N THR A 86 5.11 -1.85 -11.22
CA THR A 86 6.36 -1.15 -11.57
C THR A 86 7.59 -2.02 -11.27
N CYS A 87 7.64 -2.69 -10.12
CA CYS A 87 8.81 -3.49 -9.73
C CYS A 87 8.85 -4.91 -10.32
N ARG A 88 7.69 -5.52 -10.66
CA ARG A 88 7.64 -6.92 -11.15
C ARG A 88 7.52 -7.07 -12.66
N LEU A 89 7.20 -6.02 -13.41
CA LEU A 89 7.03 -6.12 -14.86
C LEU A 89 8.38 -5.90 -15.58
N PRO A 90 8.91 -6.88 -16.35
CA PRO A 90 10.25 -6.79 -16.94
C PRO A 90 10.47 -5.57 -17.84
N GLY A 91 9.43 -5.12 -18.53
CA GLY A 91 9.48 -3.92 -19.39
C GLY A 91 9.71 -2.60 -18.63
N ASN A 92 9.53 -2.59 -17.30
CA ASN A 92 9.71 -1.41 -16.46
C ASN A 92 11.08 -1.37 -15.75
N TYR A 93 11.88 -2.44 -15.81
CA TYR A 93 13.19 -2.51 -15.16
C TYR A 93 14.15 -1.38 -15.56
N PRO A 94 14.23 -0.93 -16.83
CA PRO A 94 15.09 0.19 -17.21
C PRO A 94 14.70 1.49 -16.50
N LYS A 95 13.39 1.75 -16.33
CA LYS A 95 12.87 2.98 -15.69
C LYS A 95 13.11 2.99 -14.19
N VAL A 96 13.01 1.83 -13.54
CA VAL A 96 13.29 1.72 -12.11
C VAL A 96 14.77 1.94 -11.83
N LEU A 97 15.65 1.36 -12.65
CA LEU A 97 17.11 1.47 -12.52
C LEU A 97 17.66 2.86 -12.86
N ASP A 98 17.03 3.60 -13.79
CA ASP A 98 17.42 4.98 -14.10
C ASP A 98 17.03 5.98 -12.99
N VAL A 99 15.93 5.73 -12.27
CA VAL A 99 15.52 6.57 -11.12
C VAL A 99 16.42 6.38 -9.90
N THR A 100 17.21 5.30 -9.87
CA THR A 100 18.13 5.00 -8.76
C THR A 100 19.56 5.50 -8.95
N LYS A 101 19.88 6.12 -10.10
CA LYS A 101 21.17 6.80 -10.36
C LYS A 101 21.11 8.27 -9.99
#